data_AF-A0A3L7E213-F1
#
_entry.id   AF-A0A3L7E213-F1
#
_cell.length_a   1.000
_cell.length_b   1.000
_cell.length_c   1.000
_cell.angle_alpha   90.00
_cell.angle_beta   90.00
_cell.angle_gamma   90.00
#
_symmetry.space_group_name_H-M   'P 1'
#
loop_
_entity.id
_entity.type
_entity.pdbx_description
1 polymer ?
#
loop_
_entity_poly.entity_id
_entity_poly.type
_entity_poly.pdbx_seq_one_letter_code
_entity_poly.pdbx_strand_id
1 'polypeptide(L)'
;MSSARGQANHALYLANILLAAWRRDLAEESVAAVTLNQAYLPAIRAHLRHAYGWFLLEITRPGALPPQPPASLAELPGIDAGKALPGEIVEFQRLEAGGWIGDMLADDTAEESVASSGNLARGAPASGPEQASQWAGQLQSLFDRMGDSLDEY
;
A
#
# COMPACT_ATOMS: atom_id res chain seq x y z
N MET A 1 -18.60 4.05 13.91
CA MET A 1 -17.76 2.95 13.41
C MET A 1 -17.35 3.33 11.99
N SER A 2 -16.06 3.44 11.70
CA SER A 2 -15.59 3.81 10.36
C SER A 2 -15.78 2.62 9.42
N SER A 3 -16.34 2.83 8.22
CA SER A 3 -16.48 1.78 7.20
C SER A 3 -15.12 1.35 6.64
N ALA A 4 -15.05 0.19 5.98
CA ALA A 4 -13.83 -0.26 5.33
C ALA A 4 -13.36 0.76 4.27
N ARG A 5 -14.28 1.26 3.42
CA ARG A 5 -14.01 2.39 2.50
C ARG A 5 -13.45 3.63 3.19
N GLY A 6 -14.03 4.03 4.34
CA GLY A 6 -13.55 5.19 5.09
C GLY A 6 -12.12 5.01 5.60
N GLN A 7 -11.78 3.81 6.07
CA GLN A 7 -10.43 3.46 6.53
C GLN A 7 -9.43 3.38 5.36
N ALA A 8 -9.84 2.84 4.21
CA ALA A 8 -9.03 2.80 2.99
C ALA A 8 -8.64 4.21 2.52
N ASN A 9 -9.63 5.11 2.40
CA ASN A 9 -9.42 6.50 2.00
C ASN A 9 -8.56 7.27 3.01
N HIS A 10 -8.77 7.05 4.30
CA HIS A 10 -7.96 7.69 5.34
C HIS A 10 -6.49 7.27 5.25
N ALA A 11 -6.21 5.98 5.09
CA ALA A 11 -4.85 5.48 4.95
C ALA A 11 -4.16 6.02 3.68
N LEU A 12 -4.87 6.07 2.54
CA LEU A 12 -4.36 6.66 1.31
C LEU A 12 -4.08 8.17 1.47
N TYR A 13 -4.95 8.89 2.18
CA TYR A 13 -4.74 10.30 2.50
C TYR A 13 -3.45 10.52 3.32
N LEU A 14 -3.20 9.69 4.34
CA LEU A 14 -1.96 9.75 5.12
C LEU A 14 -0.72 9.48 4.27
N ALA A 15 -0.77 8.50 3.35
CA ALA A 15 0.32 8.24 2.41
C ALA A 15 0.62 9.47 1.55
N ASN A 16 -0.41 10.17 1.05
CA ASN A 16 -0.27 11.37 0.24
C ASN A 16 0.33 12.56 1.02
N ILE A 17 -0.04 12.73 2.30
CA ILE A 17 0.61 13.74 3.16
C ILE A 17 2.11 13.48 3.27
N LEU A 18 2.50 12.23 3.54
CA LEU A 18 3.90 11.87 3.68
C LEU A 18 4.67 12.01 2.36
N LEU A 19 4.06 11.68 1.22
CA LEU A 19 4.65 11.92 -0.10
C LEU A 19 4.90 13.41 -0.35
N ALA A 20 3.95 14.27 0.00
CA ALA A 20 4.11 15.72 -0.13
C ALA A 20 5.24 16.24 0.78
N ALA A 21 5.32 15.75 2.02
CA ALA A 21 6.39 16.09 2.95
C ALA A 21 7.76 15.64 2.42
N TRP A 22 7.88 14.39 1.94
CA TRP A 22 9.12 13.86 1.38
C TRP A 22 9.61 14.69 0.19
N ARG A 23 8.72 15.06 -0.73
CA ARG A 23 9.08 15.91 -1.89
C ARG A 23 9.56 17.30 -1.48
N ARG A 24 8.90 17.90 -0.49
CA ARG A 24 9.32 19.19 0.06
C ARG A 24 10.70 19.09 0.71
N ASP A 25 10.93 18.08 1.53
CA ASP A 25 12.20 17.91 2.24
C ASP A 25 13.35 17.57 1.27
N LEU A 26 13.07 16.85 0.18
CA LEU A 26 14.03 16.65 -0.91
C LEU A 26 14.40 17.96 -1.60
N ALA A 27 13.43 18.84 -1.84
CA ALA A 27 13.65 20.14 -2.46
C ALA A 27 14.41 21.13 -1.55
N GLU A 28 14.37 20.92 -0.23
CA GLU A 28 15.13 21.71 0.73
C GLU A 28 16.63 21.34 0.74
N GLU A 29 16.98 20.13 0.30
CA GLU A 29 18.35 19.61 0.24
C GLU A 29 19.11 19.67 1.58
N SER A 30 18.40 19.79 2.72
CA SER A 30 19.00 19.86 4.06
C SER A 30 19.41 18.50 4.62
N VAL A 31 18.85 17.41 4.06
CA VAL A 31 19.15 16.02 4.41
C VAL A 31 19.46 15.24 3.13
N ALA A 32 20.43 14.32 3.20
CA ALA A 32 20.76 13.47 2.07
C ALA A 32 19.55 12.64 1.58
N ALA A 33 19.35 12.58 0.27
CA ALA A 33 18.21 11.90 -0.34
C ALA A 33 18.08 10.43 0.11
N VAL A 34 19.19 9.71 0.26
CA VAL A 34 19.19 8.32 0.76
C VAL A 34 18.57 8.20 2.16
N THR A 35 18.87 9.14 3.06
CA THR A 35 18.33 9.17 4.42
C THR A 35 16.83 9.48 4.39
N LEU A 36 16.41 10.40 3.54
CA LEU A 36 15.00 10.70 3.33
C LEU A 36 14.25 9.48 2.77
N ASN A 37 14.83 8.76 1.80
CA ASN A 37 14.24 7.54 1.27
C ASN A 37 14.06 6.48 2.37
N GLN A 38 15.07 6.28 3.21
CA GLN A 38 15.00 5.32 4.33
C GLN A 38 13.96 5.71 5.39
N ALA A 39 13.73 7.01 5.61
CA ALA A 39 12.78 7.50 6.59
C ALA A 39 11.33 7.46 6.08
N TYR A 40 11.09 7.94 4.86
CA TYR A 40 9.74 8.16 4.33
C TYR A 40 9.15 6.91 3.68
N LEU A 41 9.94 6.16 2.91
CA LEU A 41 9.42 5.05 2.10
C LEU A 41 8.72 3.96 2.93
N PRO A 42 9.27 3.48 4.07
CA PRO A 42 8.60 2.45 4.86
C PRO A 42 7.25 2.91 5.41
N ALA A 43 7.16 4.15 5.87
CA ALA A 43 5.92 4.72 6.40
C ALA A 43 4.85 4.88 5.31
N ILE A 44 5.23 5.39 4.14
CA ILE A 44 4.32 5.53 3.00
C ILE A 44 3.82 4.16 2.56
N ARG A 45 4.71 3.17 2.38
CA ARG A 45 4.32 1.80 2.04
C ARG A 45 3.37 1.22 3.07
N ALA A 46 3.61 1.38 4.37
CA ALA A 46 2.71 0.90 5.40
C ALA A 46 1.29 1.47 5.25
N HIS A 47 1.17 2.78 4.98
CA HIS A 47 -0.12 3.41 4.73
C HIS A 47 -0.79 2.91 3.44
N LEU A 48 -0.03 2.72 2.36
CA LEU A 48 -0.56 2.19 1.10
C LEU A 48 -1.03 0.73 1.25
N ARG A 49 -0.28 -0.11 1.98
CA ARG A 49 -0.67 -1.48 2.34
C ARG A 49 -1.95 -1.50 3.16
N HIS A 50 -2.07 -0.63 4.16
CA HIS A 50 -3.31 -0.49 4.94
C HIS A 50 -4.48 -0.05 4.06
N ALA A 51 -4.28 0.92 3.18
CA ALA A 51 -5.31 1.39 2.26
C ALA A 51 -5.81 0.25 1.37
N TYR A 52 -4.89 -0.50 0.79
CA TYR A 52 -5.20 -1.66 -0.04
C TYR A 52 -5.94 -2.76 0.73
N GLY A 53 -5.47 -3.12 1.94
CA GLY A 53 -6.13 -4.15 2.74
C GLY A 53 -7.55 -3.76 3.16
N TRP A 54 -7.79 -2.50 3.53
CA TRP A 54 -9.15 -2.01 3.80
C TRP A 54 -10.03 -2.02 2.54
N PHE A 55 -9.45 -1.71 1.39
CA PHE A 55 -10.15 -1.81 0.11
C PHE A 55 -10.54 -3.25 -0.24
N LEU A 56 -9.67 -4.23 0.02
CA LEU A 56 -10.00 -5.65 -0.14
C LEU A 56 -11.20 -6.08 0.73
N LEU A 57 -11.30 -5.56 1.95
CA LEU A 57 -12.44 -5.81 2.83
C LEU A 57 -13.72 -5.12 2.34
N GLU A 58 -13.62 -3.94 1.74
CA GLU A 58 -14.76 -3.25 1.11
C GLU A 58 -15.31 -4.05 -0.08
N ILE A 59 -14.44 -4.66 -0.88
CA ILE A 59 -14.83 -5.53 -2.01
C ILE A 59 -15.50 -6.81 -1.53
N THR A 60 -14.86 -7.50 -0.60
CA THR A 60 -15.28 -8.84 -0.17
C THR A 60 -16.44 -8.82 0.81
N ARG A 61 -16.69 -7.65 1.44
CA ARG A 61 -17.76 -7.41 2.42
C ARG A 61 -17.91 -8.59 3.39
N PRO A 62 -16.87 -8.89 4.18
CA PRO A 62 -16.97 -9.91 5.22
C PRO A 62 -18.03 -9.49 6.24
N GLY A 63 -18.73 -10.46 6.83
CA GLY A 63 -19.84 -10.17 7.75
C GLY A 63 -19.41 -9.35 8.98
N ALA A 64 -18.15 -9.44 9.38
CA ALA A 64 -17.55 -8.62 10.42
C ALA A 64 -16.19 -8.08 9.95
N LEU A 65 -15.92 -6.80 10.23
CA LEU A 65 -14.63 -6.20 9.93
C LEU A 65 -13.59 -6.61 10.98
N PRO A 66 -12.41 -7.09 10.57
CA PRO A 66 -11.31 -7.34 11.50
C PRO A 66 -10.79 -6.01 12.09
N PRO A 67 -10.08 -6.05 13.24
CA PRO A 67 -9.50 -4.86 13.85
C PRO A 67 -8.33 -4.25 13.04
N GLN A 68 -7.71 -5.04 12.16
CA GLN A 68 -6.62 -4.64 11.28
C GLN A 68 -6.91 -5.13 9.85
N PRO A 69 -6.49 -4.37 8.82
CA PRO A 69 -6.67 -4.80 7.44
C PRO A 69 -5.74 -5.97 7.11
N PRO A 70 -6.13 -6.87 6.20
CA PRO A 70 -5.25 -7.90 5.68
C PRO A 70 -4.08 -7.27 4.92
N ALA A 71 -2.90 -7.89 4.97
CA ALA A 71 -1.72 -7.41 4.24
C ALA A 71 -1.77 -7.74 2.74
N SER A 72 -2.55 -8.76 2.35
CA SER A 72 -2.71 -9.24 0.97
C SER A 72 -4.02 -10.02 0.79
N LEU A 73 -4.33 -10.43 -0.44
CA LEU A 73 -5.46 -11.33 -0.74
C LEU A 73 -5.37 -12.66 0.01
N ALA A 74 -4.16 -13.16 0.28
CA ALA A 74 -3.96 -14.42 1.00
C ALA A 74 -4.40 -14.37 2.47
N GLU A 75 -4.45 -13.16 3.05
CA GLU A 75 -4.87 -12.92 4.44
C GLU A 75 -6.35 -12.52 4.57
N LEU A 76 -7.10 -12.52 3.46
CA LEU A 76 -8.52 -12.23 3.50
C LEU A 76 -9.24 -13.20 4.44
N PRO A 77 -10.13 -12.70 5.32
CA PRO A 77 -10.94 -13.57 6.16
C PRO A 77 -11.78 -14.49 5.27
N GLY A 78 -11.94 -15.74 5.69
CA GLY A 78 -12.67 -16.75 4.93
C GLY A 78 -14.04 -16.22 4.50
N ILE A 79 -14.23 -16.10 3.20
CA ILE A 79 -15.51 -15.65 2.61
C ILE A 79 -16.50 -16.80 2.79
N ASP A 80 -17.68 -16.51 3.37
CA ASP A 80 -18.71 -17.51 3.62
C ASP A 80 -18.97 -18.39 2.39
N ALA A 81 -19.00 -19.71 2.59
CA ALA A 81 -19.20 -20.70 1.54
C ALA A 81 -20.55 -20.45 0.83
N GLY A 82 -20.49 -19.81 -0.34
CA GLY A 82 -21.67 -19.43 -1.13
C GLY A 82 -21.61 -18.03 -1.74
N LYS A 83 -20.71 -17.15 -1.29
CA LYS A 83 -20.43 -15.89 -1.99
C LYS A 83 -19.43 -16.14 -3.11
N ALA A 84 -19.83 -15.83 -4.35
CA ALA A 84 -18.89 -15.77 -5.45
C ALA A 84 -17.85 -14.67 -5.16
N LEU A 85 -16.57 -15.00 -5.30
CA LEU A 85 -15.51 -13.99 -5.29
C LEU A 85 -15.77 -12.99 -6.44
N PRO A 86 -15.71 -11.68 -6.18
CA PRO A 86 -15.79 -10.68 -7.25
C PRO A 86 -14.72 -10.95 -8.32
N GLY A 87 -15.06 -10.75 -9.60
CA GLY A 87 -14.17 -11.06 -10.72
C GLY A 87 -12.85 -10.27 -10.68
N GLU A 88 -12.88 -9.12 -10.01
CA GLU A 88 -11.75 -8.22 -9.73
C GLU A 88 -10.67 -8.92 -8.89
N ILE A 89 -11.03 -9.92 -8.08
CA ILE A 89 -10.05 -10.64 -7.25
C ILE A 89 -9.00 -11.35 -8.12
N VAL A 90 -9.36 -11.84 -9.30
CA VAL A 90 -8.41 -12.48 -10.22
C VAL A 90 -7.43 -11.46 -10.80
N GLU A 91 -7.88 -10.23 -11.08
CA GLU A 91 -7.01 -9.13 -11.50
C GLU A 91 -6.01 -8.79 -10.38
N PHE A 92 -6.51 -8.65 -9.15
CA PHE A 92 -5.67 -8.34 -7.99
C PHE A 92 -4.67 -9.45 -7.67
N GLN A 93 -5.04 -10.73 -7.81
CA GLN A 93 -4.10 -11.85 -7.65
C GLN A 93 -2.93 -11.75 -8.63
N ARG A 94 -3.19 -11.37 -9.89
CA ARG A 94 -2.12 -11.20 -10.89
C ARG A 94 -1.24 -10.00 -10.56
N LEU A 95 -1.85 -8.90 -10.11
CA LEU A 95 -1.13 -7.69 -9.70
C LEU A 95 -0.30 -7.89 -8.43
N GLU A 96 -0.76 -8.71 -7.47
CA GLU A 96 0.02 -9.10 -6.29
C GLU A 96 1.19 -10.03 -6.66
N ALA A 97 0.98 -10.97 -7.59
CA ALA A 97 1.99 -11.97 -7.92
C ALA A 97 3.17 -11.43 -8.76
N GLY A 98 2.94 -10.41 -9.59
CA GLY A 98 3.98 -9.90 -10.48
C GLY A 98 3.69 -8.53 -11.08
N GLY A 99 2.80 -7.75 -10.45
CA GLY A 99 2.51 -6.38 -10.85
C GLY A 99 2.89 -5.39 -9.76
N TRP A 100 2.46 -4.14 -9.97
CA TRP A 100 2.79 -3.02 -9.10
C TRP A 100 2.26 -3.17 -7.67
N ILE A 101 1.19 -3.96 -7.44
CA ILE A 101 0.70 -4.26 -6.09
C ILE A 101 1.72 -5.14 -5.38
N GLY A 102 2.20 -6.21 -6.02
CA GLY A 102 3.28 -7.04 -5.50
C GLY A 102 4.51 -6.23 -5.16
N ASP A 103 4.92 -5.32 -6.06
CA ASP A 103 6.02 -4.40 -5.81
C ASP A 103 5.74 -3.52 -4.59
N MET A 104 4.55 -2.93 -4.45
CA MET A 104 4.19 -2.12 -3.28
C MET A 104 4.16 -2.93 -1.97
N LEU A 105 3.68 -4.17 -2.01
CA LEU A 105 3.58 -5.08 -0.87
C LEU A 105 4.94 -5.66 -0.46
N ALA A 106 5.88 -5.81 -1.39
CA ALA A 106 7.20 -6.35 -1.13
C ALA A 106 7.94 -5.57 -0.03
N ASP A 107 8.61 -6.29 0.86
CA ASP A 107 9.39 -5.70 1.93
C ASP A 107 10.81 -5.36 1.45
N ASP A 108 11.23 -4.09 1.57
CA ASP A 108 12.61 -3.67 1.28
C ASP A 108 13.62 -4.24 2.32
N THR A 109 13.15 -4.94 3.35
CA THR A 109 14.04 -5.64 4.29
C THR A 109 14.75 -6.84 3.67
N ALA A 110 14.31 -7.38 2.53
CA ALA A 110 14.92 -8.55 1.92
C ALA A 110 16.29 -8.30 1.26
N GLU A 111 16.64 -7.06 0.95
CA GLU A 111 18.02 -6.70 0.57
C GLU A 111 18.84 -6.41 1.84
N GLU A 112 19.04 -7.47 2.65
CA GLU A 112 20.11 -7.54 3.64
C GLU A 112 21.45 -7.48 2.92
N SER A 113 21.85 -6.26 2.54
CA SER A 113 23.25 -5.94 2.29
C SER A 113 23.98 -6.24 3.59
N VAL A 114 24.69 -7.36 3.60
CA VAL A 114 25.59 -7.84 4.66
C VAL A 114 26.22 -6.65 5.35
N ALA A 115 25.72 -6.30 6.53
CA ALA A 115 26.33 -5.28 7.37
C ALA A 115 27.71 -5.82 7.75
N SER A 116 28.75 -5.38 7.05
CA SER A 116 30.12 -5.71 7.41
C SER A 116 30.34 -5.20 8.83
N SER A 117 30.79 -6.08 9.74
CA SER A 117 30.96 -5.76 11.15
C SER A 117 31.78 -4.48 11.31
N GLY A 118 31.11 -3.37 11.64
CA GLY A 118 31.70 -2.04 11.74
C GLY A 118 31.03 -0.94 10.91
N ASN A 119 30.07 -1.25 10.04
CA ASN A 119 29.38 -0.23 9.22
C ASN A 119 27.86 -0.23 9.48
N LEU A 120 27.35 0.88 10.02
CA LEU A 120 25.91 1.13 10.24
C LEU A 120 25.20 1.66 8.98
N ALA A 121 25.93 1.88 7.89
CA ALA A 121 25.39 2.40 6.64
C ALA A 121 24.54 1.32 5.94
N ARG A 122 23.22 1.50 5.96
CA ARG A 122 22.28 0.69 5.19
C ARG A 122 22.25 1.18 3.74
N GLY A 123 22.14 0.26 2.78
CA GLY A 123 21.95 0.57 1.36
C GLY A 123 20.73 1.47 1.13
N ALA A 124 20.76 2.26 0.05
CA ALA A 124 19.60 3.02 -0.37
C ALA A 124 18.49 2.05 -0.81
N PRO A 125 17.22 2.26 -0.43
CA PRO A 125 16.13 1.47 -1.00
C PRO A 125 16.07 1.71 -2.51
N ALA A 126 15.73 0.67 -3.27
CA ALA A 126 15.62 0.73 -4.73
C ALA A 126 14.50 1.67 -5.19
N SER A 127 13.47 1.88 -4.36
CA SER A 127 12.33 2.74 -4.65
C SER A 127 12.52 4.16 -4.10
N GLY A 128 12.10 5.15 -4.88
CA GLY A 128 12.13 6.57 -4.53
C GLY A 128 10.73 7.20 -4.46
N PRO A 129 10.66 8.53 -4.30
CA PRO A 129 9.38 9.25 -4.19
C PRO A 129 8.49 9.11 -5.43
N GLU A 130 9.10 8.98 -6.61
CA GLU A 130 8.37 8.79 -7.87
C GLU A 130 7.66 7.44 -7.90
N GLN A 131 8.35 6.36 -7.51
CA GLN A 131 7.75 5.03 -7.46
C GLN A 131 6.60 4.98 -6.44
N ALA A 132 6.81 5.56 -5.25
CA ALA A 132 5.77 5.63 -4.23
C ALA A 132 4.56 6.49 -4.66
N SER A 133 4.79 7.55 -5.43
CA SER A 133 3.71 8.37 -6.03
C SER A 133 2.92 7.60 -7.08
N GLN A 134 3.61 6.78 -7.89
CA GLN A 134 2.94 5.91 -8.87
C GLN A 134 2.03 4.88 -8.18
N TRP A 135 2.51 4.21 -7.13
CA TRP A 135 1.68 3.29 -6.36
C TRP A 135 0.46 3.98 -5.75
N ALA A 136 0.62 5.15 -5.15
CA ALA A 136 -0.49 5.92 -4.58
C ALA A 136 -1.53 6.31 -5.65
N GLY A 137 -1.07 6.75 -6.83
CA GLY A 137 -1.95 7.10 -7.95
C GLY A 137 -2.69 5.90 -8.52
N GLN A 138 -2.01 4.77 -8.69
CA GLN A 138 -2.62 3.52 -9.15
C GLN A 138 -3.67 3.00 -8.16
N LEU A 139 -3.40 3.10 -6.86
CA LEU A 139 -4.35 2.72 -5.82
C LEU A 139 -5.58 3.64 -5.80
N GLN A 140 -5.38 4.95 -5.95
CA GLN A 140 -6.49 5.91 -6.09
C GLN A 140 -7.36 5.56 -7.30
N SER A 141 -6.76 5.29 -8.47
CA SER A 141 -7.51 4.91 -9.68
C SER A 141 -8.30 3.62 -9.49
N LEU A 142 -7.78 2.64 -8.72
CA LEU A 142 -8.54 1.45 -8.35
C LEU A 142 -9.75 1.78 -7.47
N PHE A 143 -9.59 2.69 -6.51
CA PHE A 143 -10.67 3.10 -5.62
C PHE A 143 -11.77 3.83 -6.39
N ASP A 144 -11.40 4.72 -7.30
CA ASP A 144 -12.34 5.50 -8.11
C ASP A 144 -13.15 4.59 -9.05
N ARG A 145 -12.47 3.69 -9.79
CA ARG A 145 -13.12 2.71 -10.68
C ARG A 145 -14.17 1.87 -9.96
N MET A 146 -13.92 1.54 -8.70
CA MET A 146 -14.84 0.73 -7.90
C MET A 146 -15.94 1.54 -7.24
N GLY A 147 -15.67 2.79 -6.86
CA GLY A 147 -16.70 3.73 -6.41
C GLY A 147 -17.79 3.88 -7.46
N ASP A 148 -17.39 4.11 -8.71
CA ASP A 148 -18.30 4.26 -9.84
C ASP A 148 -19.12 2.98 -10.10
N SER A 149 -18.48 1.81 -10.01
CA SER A 149 -19.14 0.50 -10.18
C SER A 149 -20.15 0.16 -9.09
N LEU A 150 -19.95 0.63 -7.85
CA LEU A 150 -20.82 0.32 -6.71
C LEU A 150 -22.01 1.27 -6.59
N ASP A 151 -21.89 2.49 -7.09
CA ASP A 151 -22.96 3.50 -7.08
C ASP A 151 -23.98 3.29 -8.22
N GLU A 152 -23.65 2.46 -9.21
CA GLU A 152 -24.49 2.19 -10.40
C GLU A 152 -25.56 1.08 -10.19
N TYR A 153 -25.67 0.50 -8.98
CA TYR A 153 -26.61 -0.58 -8.62
C TYR A 153 -27.43 -0.27 -7.36
#